data_AF-A0A1Q9E9Z6-F1
#
_entry.id   AF-A0A1Q9E9Z6-F1
#
_cell.length_a   1.000
_cell.length_b   1.000
_cell.length_c   1.000
_cell.angle_alpha   90.00
_cell.angle_beta   90.00
_cell.angle_gamma   90.00
#
_symmetry.space_group_name_H-M   'P 1'
#
loop_
_entity.id
_entity.type
_entity.pdbx_description
1 polymer ?
#
loop_
_entity_poly.entity_id
_entity_poly.type
_entity_poly.pdbx_seq_one_letter_code
_entity_poly.pdbx_strand_id
1 'polypeptide(L)'
;MSSSETTDLDALESSESGSSATDLDAIESSESGYSGSSDEEYSEYSQCFDSSSSDVDLPDWKEACARTRRDPYKRQTLNTKQREYIHGWANSMLCRTGMVQRVKRFLKYDFPVMSDCSGAEGGILALQALGVKVDHVSSSEINCIATDWIARFSVLRHESDLLEEKAAEPFYAIVKTIGELRVPLYILENVMGIKQCLGEVKAELSKLKGYVHGILEIDSKAIGDVVSRPRMYFIGLHRTVTAPGITSDAKLQNALDCILAKAKKNCTPPTPWHELLLDDPVQEAPIKRRKRTNFDLRYEKLGLASD
;
A
#
# COMPACT_ATOMS: atom_id res chain seq x y z
N MET A 1 -5.70 -65.81 37.53
CA MET A 1 -4.33 -65.24 37.53
C MET A 1 -4.25 -64.33 36.31
N SER A 2 -4.75 -63.10 36.37
CA SER A 2 -4.17 -61.89 36.99
C SER A 2 -2.81 -61.53 36.42
N SER A 3 -2.78 -60.57 35.48
CA SER A 3 -1.92 -59.38 35.55
C SER A 3 -2.26 -58.44 34.39
N SER A 4 -2.71 -57.26 34.81
CA SER A 4 -2.85 -56.02 34.06
C SER A 4 -1.48 -55.37 33.88
N GLU A 5 -1.22 -54.76 32.73
CA GLU A 5 -0.19 -53.72 32.62
C GLU A 5 -0.78 -52.46 31.99
N THR A 6 -0.32 -51.36 32.58
CA THR A 6 -0.91 -50.04 32.70
C THR A 6 -0.43 -49.11 31.59
N THR A 7 -1.31 -48.23 31.15
CA THR A 7 -1.04 -47.16 30.19
C THR A 7 -0.61 -45.91 30.98
N ASP A 8 0.64 -45.47 30.79
CA ASP A 8 1.13 -44.19 31.30
C ASP A 8 0.64 -43.04 30.40
N LEU A 9 -0.06 -42.10 31.04
CA LEU A 9 -0.54 -40.83 30.51
C LEU A 9 0.20 -39.74 31.29
N ASP A 10 1.23 -39.13 30.70
CA ASP A 10 1.85 -37.90 31.19
C ASP A 10 1.47 -36.76 30.22
N ALA A 11 0.59 -35.85 30.63
CA ALA A 11 0.91 -34.58 31.30
C ALA A 11 1.37 -33.50 30.30
N LEU A 12 0.40 -32.87 29.63
CA LEU A 12 0.59 -31.61 28.93
C LEU A 12 0.31 -30.45 29.90
N GLU A 13 1.37 -29.82 30.39
CA GLU A 13 1.30 -28.55 31.10
C GLU A 13 0.82 -27.44 30.16
N SER A 14 -0.30 -26.83 30.54
CA SER A 14 -0.88 -25.65 29.90
C SER A 14 -0.23 -24.41 30.53
N SER A 15 0.56 -23.67 29.76
CA SER A 15 1.05 -22.36 30.19
C SER A 15 0.09 -21.27 29.71
N GLU A 16 -0.77 -20.84 30.64
CA GLU A 16 -1.55 -19.62 30.52
C GLU A 16 -0.62 -18.42 30.73
N SER A 17 -0.42 -17.62 29.68
CA SER A 17 0.19 -16.29 29.81
C SER A 17 -0.77 -15.25 29.26
N GLY A 18 -1.66 -14.80 30.14
CA GLY A 18 -2.46 -13.59 29.92
C GLY A 18 -1.60 -12.35 30.17
N SER A 19 -1.31 -11.59 29.12
CA SER A 19 -0.77 -10.23 29.24
C SER A 19 -1.91 -9.23 29.06
N SER A 20 -2.27 -8.57 30.16
CA SER A 20 -3.21 -7.46 30.21
C SER A 20 -2.50 -6.11 30.07
N ALA A 21 -3.18 -5.18 29.39
CA ALA A 21 -3.14 -3.73 29.59
C ALA A 21 -1.86 -2.96 29.21
N THR A 22 -1.99 -2.16 28.16
CA THR A 22 -1.32 -0.86 28.05
C THR A 22 -2.40 0.21 28.02
N ASP A 23 -2.54 0.92 29.14
CA ASP A 23 -3.20 2.23 29.20
C ASP A 23 -2.33 3.23 28.43
N LEU A 24 -2.92 3.91 27.46
CA LEU A 24 -2.30 5.02 26.74
C LEU A 24 -2.96 6.31 27.21
N ASP A 25 -2.22 7.05 28.03
CA ASP A 25 -2.55 8.42 28.40
C ASP A 25 -2.52 9.35 27.18
N ALA A 26 -3.46 10.30 27.22
CA ALA A 26 -3.69 11.31 26.20
C ALA A 26 -2.45 12.17 25.94
N ILE A 27 -2.00 12.20 24.68
CA ILE A 27 -1.03 13.18 24.19
C ILE A 27 -1.80 14.29 23.47
N GLU A 28 -1.84 15.47 24.08
CA GLU A 28 -2.29 16.71 23.45
C GLU A 28 -1.39 17.03 22.25
N SER A 29 -1.99 17.11 21.07
CA SER A 29 -1.28 17.40 19.82
C SER A 29 -1.20 18.91 19.62
N SER A 30 0.01 19.46 19.64
CA SER A 30 0.29 20.82 19.20
C SER A 30 0.41 20.87 17.67
N GLU A 31 -0.41 21.70 17.04
CA GLU A 31 -0.33 22.02 15.62
C GLU A 31 0.96 22.82 15.33
N SER A 32 1.81 22.31 14.45
CA SER A 32 2.83 23.11 13.79
C SER A 32 2.67 23.01 12.27
N GLY A 33 2.27 24.12 11.65
CA GLY A 33 2.15 24.26 10.21
C GLY A 33 3.52 24.21 9.52
N TYR A 34 3.66 23.31 8.56
CA TYR A 34 4.85 23.19 7.71
C TYR A 34 4.51 23.64 6.28
N SER A 35 4.95 24.83 5.91
CA SER A 35 4.92 25.34 4.54
C SER A 35 6.28 25.06 3.88
N GLY A 36 6.38 23.93 3.19
CA GLY A 36 7.56 23.56 2.41
C GLY A 36 7.39 23.88 0.93
N SER A 37 8.07 24.92 0.47
CA SER A 37 8.38 25.17 -0.95
C SER A 37 9.68 24.43 -1.27
N SER A 38 9.69 23.64 -2.34
CA SER A 38 10.92 23.09 -2.92
C SER A 38 10.78 22.99 -4.43
N ASP A 39 11.34 24.00 -5.10
CA ASP A 39 11.94 23.86 -6.41
C ASP A 39 13.17 22.95 -6.26
N GLU A 40 13.19 21.77 -6.89
CA GLU A 40 14.44 21.03 -7.07
C GLU A 40 14.50 20.33 -8.43
N GLU A 41 15.74 20.36 -8.93
CA GLU A 41 16.20 20.08 -10.28
C GLU A 41 16.15 18.60 -10.66
N TYR A 42 15.91 18.37 -11.94
CA TYR A 42 16.07 17.06 -12.59
C TYR A 42 17.55 16.68 -12.69
N SER A 43 17.99 15.66 -11.95
CA SER A 43 19.24 14.95 -12.22
C SER A 43 18.98 13.52 -12.69
N GLU A 44 19.18 13.30 -13.99
CA GLU A 44 20.07 12.26 -14.52
C GLU A 44 19.97 10.85 -13.92
N TYR A 45 18.85 10.16 -14.14
CA TYR A 45 18.77 8.70 -13.97
C TYR A 45 17.95 8.09 -15.12
N SER A 46 18.60 7.90 -16.27
CA SER A 46 18.00 7.25 -17.44
C SER A 46 19.06 6.53 -18.28
N GLN A 47 19.78 5.58 -17.68
CA GLN A 47 20.74 4.71 -18.38
C GLN A 47 20.44 3.22 -18.17
N CYS A 48 19.17 2.80 -18.30
CA CYS A 48 18.82 1.38 -18.25
C CYS A 48 17.91 0.97 -19.43
N PHE A 49 18.31 1.29 -20.66
CA PHE A 49 17.88 0.57 -21.87
C PHE A 49 18.96 0.72 -22.94
N ASP A 50 20.11 0.06 -22.73
CA ASP A 50 21.05 -0.21 -23.82
C ASP A 50 20.60 -1.50 -24.51
N SER A 51 19.58 -1.37 -25.35
CA SER A 51 19.22 -2.41 -26.30
C SER A 51 20.00 -2.13 -27.57
N SER A 52 21.15 -2.79 -27.70
CA SER A 52 21.89 -2.91 -28.95
C SER A 52 21.10 -3.75 -29.95
N SER A 53 19.96 -3.22 -30.41
CA SER A 53 19.36 -3.64 -31.67
C SER A 53 19.82 -2.62 -32.69
N SER A 54 20.68 -3.05 -33.62
CA SER A 54 21.14 -2.30 -34.78
C SER A 54 20.08 -1.33 -35.29
N ASP A 55 20.46 -0.05 -35.33
CA ASP A 55 19.77 1.06 -36.00
C ASP A 55 19.39 0.69 -37.43
N VAL A 56 18.25 0.04 -37.59
CA VAL A 56 17.56 -0.06 -38.87
C VAL A 56 16.45 0.97 -38.83
N ASP A 57 16.77 2.16 -39.32
CA ASP A 57 15.85 3.16 -39.89
C ASP A 57 14.52 3.39 -39.16
N LEU A 58 14.54 3.54 -37.83
CA LEU A 58 13.41 4.18 -37.17
C LEU A 58 13.50 5.69 -37.43
N PRO A 59 12.50 6.31 -38.08
CA PRO A 59 12.56 7.73 -38.40
C PRO A 59 12.63 8.55 -37.12
N ASP A 60 13.53 9.53 -37.06
CA ASP A 60 13.58 10.51 -35.98
C ASP A 60 12.18 11.10 -35.80
N TRP A 61 11.57 10.85 -34.64
CA TRP A 61 10.21 11.27 -34.34
C TRP A 61 10.03 12.79 -34.47
N LYS A 62 11.08 13.57 -34.18
CA LYS A 62 11.07 15.02 -34.38
C LYS A 62 11.09 15.36 -35.87
N GLU A 63 11.92 14.67 -36.66
CA GLU A 63 11.97 14.85 -38.11
C GLU A 63 10.69 14.40 -38.80
N ALA A 64 10.06 13.30 -38.37
CA ALA A 64 8.77 12.81 -38.86
C ALA A 64 7.64 13.80 -38.57
N CYS A 65 7.60 14.39 -37.36
CA CYS A 65 6.68 15.46 -36.99
C CYS A 65 6.93 16.75 -37.81
N ALA A 66 8.19 17.09 -38.06
CA ALA A 66 8.59 18.28 -38.81
C ALA A 66 8.29 18.16 -40.32
N ARG A 67 8.61 17.02 -40.95
CA ARG A 67 8.33 16.72 -42.36
C ARG A 67 6.85 16.68 -42.65
N THR A 68 6.06 16.22 -41.70
CA THR A 68 4.63 16.13 -41.94
C THR A 68 3.98 17.51 -41.94
N ARG A 69 4.34 18.49 -41.08
CA ARG A 69 3.53 19.73 -40.83
C ARG A 69 2.00 19.45 -40.76
N ARG A 70 1.65 18.19 -40.59
CA ARG A 70 0.34 17.58 -40.71
C ARG A 70 0.25 16.88 -39.38
N ASP A 71 -0.05 17.68 -38.38
CA ASP A 71 -0.70 17.17 -37.20
C ASP A 71 -1.97 16.49 -37.72
N PRO A 72 -2.05 15.14 -37.77
CA PRO A 72 -3.20 14.44 -38.35
C PRO A 72 -4.50 14.85 -37.65
N TYR A 73 -4.36 15.30 -36.41
CA TYR A 73 -5.39 15.85 -35.56
C TYR A 73 -5.94 17.21 -36.04
N LYS A 74 -5.11 18.11 -36.57
CA LYS A 74 -5.53 19.48 -36.94
C LYS A 74 -6.32 19.57 -38.26
N ARG A 75 -6.28 18.54 -39.11
CA ARG A 75 -7.03 18.49 -40.38
C ARG A 75 -8.19 17.51 -40.39
N GLN A 76 -8.28 16.59 -39.43
CA GLN A 76 -9.53 15.86 -39.26
C GLN A 76 -10.55 16.84 -38.70
N THR A 77 -11.62 17.11 -39.46
CA THR A 77 -12.83 17.75 -38.95
C THR A 77 -13.49 16.79 -37.97
N LEU A 78 -12.90 16.67 -36.79
CA LEU A 78 -13.52 15.98 -35.67
C LEU A 78 -14.79 16.75 -35.35
N ASN A 79 -15.91 16.02 -35.31
CA ASN A 79 -17.16 16.61 -34.84
C ASN A 79 -17.04 16.96 -33.35
N THR A 80 -17.98 17.75 -32.83
CA THR A 80 -17.95 18.22 -31.44
C THR A 80 -17.82 17.06 -30.44
N LYS A 81 -18.55 15.96 -30.66
CA LYS A 81 -18.50 14.77 -29.79
C LYS A 81 -17.12 14.09 -29.79
N GLN A 82 -16.46 14.00 -30.95
CA GLN A 82 -15.11 13.44 -31.05
C GLN A 82 -14.08 14.33 -30.35
N ARG A 83 -14.20 15.66 -30.45
CA ARG A 83 -13.32 16.58 -29.70
C ARG A 83 -13.56 16.49 -28.20
N GLU A 84 -14.81 16.40 -27.78
CA GLU A 84 -15.18 16.19 -26.37
C GLU A 84 -14.61 14.88 -25.83
N TYR A 85 -14.65 13.79 -26.61
CA TYR A 85 -14.05 12.50 -26.22
C TYR A 85 -12.53 12.57 -26.12
N ILE A 86 -11.87 13.28 -27.04
CA ILE A 86 -10.41 13.39 -27.06
C ILE A 86 -9.88 14.29 -25.94
N HIS A 87 -10.53 15.44 -25.73
CA HIS A 87 -10.07 16.46 -24.78
C HIS A 87 -10.76 16.42 -23.42
N GLY A 88 -11.91 15.75 -23.32
CA GLY A 88 -12.62 15.63 -22.05
C GLY A 88 -13.46 16.84 -21.65
N TRP A 89 -14.02 17.57 -22.62
CA TRP A 89 -14.59 18.91 -22.40
C TRP A 89 -16.06 18.97 -22.00
N ALA A 90 -16.77 17.85 -21.83
CA ALA A 90 -18.16 17.93 -21.40
C ALA A 90 -18.26 18.11 -19.87
N ASN A 91 -19.28 18.84 -19.40
CA ASN A 91 -19.58 19.10 -17.98
C ASN A 91 -19.88 17.85 -17.13
N SER A 92 -19.72 16.64 -17.67
CA SER A 92 -19.89 15.39 -16.93
C SER A 92 -18.56 15.00 -16.26
N MET A 93 -18.62 14.56 -15.01
CA MET A 93 -17.46 14.10 -14.24
C MET A 93 -16.65 13.01 -14.97
N LEU A 94 -17.32 12.20 -15.79
CA LEU A 94 -16.71 11.14 -16.62
C LEU A 94 -15.84 11.71 -17.75
N CYS A 95 -16.08 12.94 -18.16
CA CYS A 95 -15.35 13.58 -19.26
C CYS A 95 -14.01 14.18 -18.82
N ARG A 96 -13.70 14.31 -17.53
CA ARG A 96 -12.34 14.74 -17.08
C ARG A 96 -11.19 13.79 -17.46
N THR A 97 -11.48 12.70 -18.18
CA THR A 97 -10.53 11.67 -18.63
C THR A 97 -10.53 11.49 -20.16
N GLY A 98 -10.51 12.58 -20.92
CA GLY A 98 -10.38 12.52 -22.39
C GLY A 98 -9.18 11.67 -22.84
N MET A 99 -9.20 11.14 -24.08
CA MET A 99 -8.12 10.28 -24.59
C MET A 99 -6.73 10.86 -24.37
N VAL A 100 -6.54 12.18 -24.55
CA VAL A 100 -5.24 12.83 -24.33
C VAL A 100 -4.77 12.61 -22.89
N GLN A 101 -5.66 12.78 -21.92
CA GLN A 101 -5.32 12.58 -20.52
C GLN A 101 -5.05 11.10 -20.22
N ARG A 102 -5.78 10.17 -20.84
CA ARG A 102 -5.50 8.73 -20.71
C ARG A 102 -4.14 8.36 -21.27
N VAL A 103 -3.76 8.88 -22.44
CA VAL A 103 -2.43 8.66 -23.03
C VAL A 103 -1.34 9.29 -22.16
N LYS A 104 -1.54 10.51 -21.66
CA LYS A 104 -0.61 11.13 -20.72
C LYS A 104 -0.43 10.30 -19.44
N ARG A 105 -1.53 9.78 -18.87
CA ARG A 105 -1.47 8.90 -17.69
C ARG A 105 -0.73 7.61 -18.02
N PHE A 106 -1.05 6.96 -19.12
CA PHE A 106 -0.37 5.75 -19.60
C PHE A 106 1.14 5.95 -19.82
N LEU A 107 1.57 7.12 -20.31
CA LEU A 107 2.99 7.42 -20.50
C LEU A 107 3.70 7.83 -19.19
N LYS A 108 2.96 8.32 -18.20
CA LYS A 108 3.51 8.83 -16.94
C LYS A 108 3.58 7.76 -15.86
N TYR A 109 2.65 6.81 -15.87
CA TYR A 109 2.44 5.85 -14.80
C TYR A 109 2.44 4.42 -15.34
N ASP A 110 2.97 3.49 -14.54
CA ASP A 110 3.04 2.09 -14.92
C ASP A 110 1.67 1.43 -14.87
N PHE A 111 0.87 1.73 -13.84
CA PHE A 111 -0.51 1.28 -13.74
C PHE A 111 -1.38 2.14 -12.80
N PRO A 112 -2.70 2.23 -13.10
CA PRO A 112 -3.68 2.77 -12.17
C PRO A 112 -3.90 1.84 -10.99
N VAL A 113 -3.88 2.40 -9.78
CA VAL A 113 -4.10 1.65 -8.54
C VAL A 113 -5.31 2.20 -7.80
N MET A 114 -6.14 1.29 -7.30
CA MET A 114 -7.18 1.57 -6.32
C MET A 114 -6.79 0.91 -5.01
N SER A 115 -6.92 1.64 -3.90
CA SER A 115 -6.73 1.08 -2.56
C SER A 115 -8.05 1.12 -1.80
N ASP A 116 -8.37 0.02 -1.11
CA ASP A 116 -9.49 -0.05 -0.17
C ASP A 116 -8.94 -0.38 1.21
N CYS A 117 -9.50 0.22 2.26
CA CYS A 117 -8.98 0.19 3.62
C CYS A 117 -7.49 0.62 3.66
N SER A 118 -7.18 1.74 2.99
CA SER A 118 -5.80 2.12 2.70
C SER A 118 -4.99 2.50 3.94
N GLY A 119 -5.63 2.88 5.05
CA GLY A 119 -4.96 3.36 6.24
C GLY A 119 -3.99 4.50 5.92
N ALA A 120 -2.71 4.28 6.23
CA ALA A 120 -1.62 5.21 5.88
C ALA A 120 -0.97 4.94 4.51
N GLU A 121 -1.71 4.29 3.60
CA GLU A 121 -1.31 3.98 2.22
C GLU A 121 -0.05 3.11 2.07
N GLY A 122 0.24 2.26 3.06
CA GLY A 122 1.47 1.44 3.08
C GLY A 122 1.71 0.63 1.79
N GLY A 123 0.65 0.10 1.17
CA GLY A 123 0.75 -0.61 -0.11
C GLY A 123 1.17 0.28 -1.29
N ILE A 124 0.73 1.53 -1.32
CA ILE A 124 1.10 2.50 -2.37
C ILE A 124 2.56 2.91 -2.21
N LEU A 125 2.96 3.21 -0.97
CA LEU A 125 4.35 3.53 -0.64
C LEU A 125 5.29 2.36 -0.97
N ALA A 126 4.87 1.12 -0.73
CA ALA A 126 5.64 -0.07 -1.10
C ALA A 126 5.85 -0.17 -2.62
N LEU A 127 4.83 0.11 -3.43
CA LEU A 127 4.97 0.13 -4.89
C LEU A 127 5.93 1.25 -5.35
N GLN A 128 5.82 2.45 -4.77
CA GLN A 128 6.72 3.55 -5.08
C GLN A 128 8.17 3.23 -4.70
N ALA A 129 8.40 2.58 -3.57
CA ALA A 129 9.72 2.12 -3.14
C ALA A 129 10.33 1.08 -4.10
N LEU A 130 9.50 0.31 -4.81
CA LEU A 130 9.92 -0.58 -5.90
C LEU A 130 10.19 0.16 -7.23
N GLY A 131 10.11 1.50 -7.23
CA GLY A 131 10.29 2.32 -8.43
C GLY A 131 9.08 2.34 -9.36
N VAL A 132 7.93 1.78 -8.92
CA VAL A 132 6.70 1.79 -9.71
C VAL A 132 6.08 3.18 -9.68
N LYS A 133 5.83 3.73 -10.86
CA LYS A 133 5.10 5.00 -11.04
C LYS A 133 3.61 4.74 -10.91
N VAL A 134 3.10 4.82 -9.69
CA VAL A 134 1.69 4.57 -9.37
C VAL A 134 0.80 5.77 -9.73
N ASP A 135 -0.27 5.50 -10.46
CA ASP A 135 -1.38 6.42 -10.64
C ASP A 135 -2.50 6.08 -9.66
N HIS A 136 -2.47 6.68 -8.48
CA HIS A 136 -3.46 6.39 -7.44
C HIS A 136 -4.81 7.03 -7.81
N VAL A 137 -5.71 6.20 -8.34
CA VAL A 137 -6.97 6.66 -8.95
C VAL A 137 -8.06 6.87 -7.91
N SER A 138 -8.07 6.04 -6.88
CA SER A 138 -9.08 6.06 -5.83
C SER A 138 -8.52 5.43 -4.57
N SER A 139 -8.92 5.99 -3.43
CA SER A 139 -8.78 5.36 -2.13
C SER A 139 -10.13 5.33 -1.44
N SER A 140 -10.47 4.22 -0.80
CA SER A 140 -11.54 4.17 0.19
C SER A 140 -10.96 3.89 1.56
N GLU A 141 -11.32 4.74 2.52
CA GLU A 141 -11.01 4.58 3.92
C GLU A 141 -12.26 5.01 4.69
N ILE A 142 -12.72 4.14 5.61
CA ILE A 142 -13.90 4.42 6.41
C ILE A 142 -13.56 5.28 7.63
N ASN A 143 -12.29 5.29 8.01
CA ASN A 143 -11.80 6.15 9.08
C ASN A 143 -11.60 7.59 8.60
N CYS A 144 -12.40 8.51 9.14
CA CYS A 144 -12.02 9.93 9.15
C CYS A 144 -10.82 10.19 10.07
N ILE A 145 -10.57 9.32 11.08
CA ILE A 145 -9.44 9.31 12.03
C ILE A 145 -9.26 7.85 12.52
N ALA A 146 -8.14 7.19 12.22
CA ALA A 146 -7.88 5.73 12.17
C ALA A 146 -8.27 4.73 13.31
N THR A 147 -9.15 4.97 14.29
CA THR A 147 -9.11 4.19 15.57
C THR A 147 -10.13 3.06 15.84
N ASP A 148 -11.32 2.96 15.24
CA ASP A 148 -12.33 2.01 15.79
C ASP A 148 -12.69 0.77 14.92
N TRP A 149 -12.23 0.69 13.68
CA TRP A 149 -12.73 -0.31 12.72
C TRP A 149 -11.79 -1.51 12.47
N ILE A 150 -10.46 -1.31 12.52
CA ILE A 150 -9.47 -2.40 12.42
C ILE A 150 -9.62 -3.40 13.59
N ALA A 151 -10.20 -2.94 14.71
CA ALA A 151 -10.63 -3.81 15.80
C ALA A 151 -11.68 -4.85 15.36
N ARG A 152 -12.55 -4.57 14.38
CA ARG A 152 -13.69 -5.45 14.05
C ARG A 152 -13.30 -6.68 13.22
N PHE A 153 -12.32 -6.59 12.32
CA PHE A 153 -11.75 -7.81 11.70
C PHE A 153 -10.88 -8.61 12.67
N SER A 154 -10.34 -7.98 13.71
CA SER A 154 -9.66 -8.65 14.84
C SER A 154 -10.62 -9.09 15.97
N VAL A 155 -11.93 -8.83 15.81
CA VAL A 155 -13.04 -9.33 16.65
C VAL A 155 -13.61 -10.65 16.12
N LEU A 156 -13.07 -11.18 15.01
CA LEU A 156 -13.18 -12.61 14.65
C LEU A 156 -12.42 -13.48 15.67
N ARG A 157 -12.79 -13.38 16.95
CA ARG A 157 -12.25 -14.12 18.08
C ARG A 157 -13.07 -15.40 18.28
N HIS A 158 -12.56 -16.29 19.13
CA HIS A 158 -13.31 -17.45 19.63
C HIS A 158 -14.77 -17.04 19.93
N GLU A 159 -15.75 -17.68 19.26
CA GLU A 159 -17.21 -17.43 19.30
C GLU A 159 -17.80 -16.44 18.26
N SER A 160 -17.01 -15.86 17.36
CA SER A 160 -17.54 -15.10 16.20
C SER A 160 -18.14 -16.02 15.13
N ASP A 161 -19.18 -15.58 14.44
CA ASP A 161 -19.75 -16.28 13.26
C ASP A 161 -18.89 -16.07 11.98
N LEU A 162 -17.62 -15.67 12.15
CA LEU A 162 -16.62 -15.52 11.09
C LEU A 162 -17.12 -14.65 9.92
N LEU A 163 -17.23 -15.21 8.71
CA LEU A 163 -17.65 -14.47 7.52
C LEU A 163 -19.17 -14.25 7.45
N GLU A 164 -19.96 -14.84 8.35
CA GLU A 164 -21.41 -14.60 8.40
C GLU A 164 -21.75 -13.27 9.11
N GLU A 165 -20.79 -12.67 9.80
CA GLU A 165 -20.97 -11.40 10.48
C GLU A 165 -21.10 -10.23 9.50
N LYS A 166 -21.87 -9.21 9.91
CA LYS A 166 -21.97 -7.95 9.17
C LYS A 166 -20.60 -7.28 8.94
N ALA A 167 -19.64 -7.54 9.82
CA ALA A 167 -18.27 -7.04 9.69
C ALA A 167 -17.55 -7.58 8.43
N ALA A 168 -18.00 -8.70 7.85
CA ALA A 168 -17.44 -9.27 6.62
C ALA A 168 -18.03 -8.68 5.33
N GLU A 169 -19.09 -7.85 5.39
CA GLU A 169 -19.67 -7.16 4.21
C GLU A 169 -18.61 -6.50 3.28
N PRO A 170 -17.57 -5.81 3.80
CA PRO A 170 -16.53 -5.20 2.98
C PRO A 170 -15.77 -6.21 2.12
N PHE A 171 -15.47 -7.40 2.65
CA PHE A 171 -14.79 -8.45 1.89
C PHE A 171 -15.62 -8.87 0.67
N TYR A 172 -16.92 -9.12 0.86
CA TYR A 172 -17.83 -9.47 -0.24
C TYR A 172 -18.00 -8.33 -1.25
N ALA A 173 -18.05 -7.08 -0.78
CA ALA A 173 -18.11 -5.91 -1.64
C ALA A 173 -16.86 -5.78 -2.52
N ILE A 174 -15.66 -6.03 -1.96
CA ILE A 174 -14.39 -6.02 -2.69
C ILE A 174 -14.38 -7.16 -3.73
N VAL A 175 -14.72 -8.39 -3.34
CA VAL A 175 -14.77 -9.53 -4.27
C VAL A 175 -15.73 -9.25 -5.43
N LYS A 176 -16.93 -8.71 -5.13
CA LYS A 176 -17.88 -8.28 -6.16
C LYS A 176 -17.28 -7.23 -7.10
N THR A 177 -16.63 -6.20 -6.53
CA THR A 177 -15.99 -5.12 -7.30
C THR A 177 -14.89 -5.65 -8.21
N ILE A 178 -14.03 -6.56 -7.72
CA ILE A 178 -13.00 -7.23 -8.53
C ILE A 178 -13.64 -7.96 -9.70
N GLY A 179 -14.72 -8.71 -9.46
CA GLY A 179 -15.43 -9.47 -10.50
C GLY A 179 -16.08 -8.58 -11.56
N GLU A 180 -16.67 -7.45 -11.15
CA GLU A 180 -17.34 -6.50 -12.04
C GLU A 180 -16.33 -5.68 -12.87
N LEU A 181 -15.27 -5.17 -12.23
CA LEU A 181 -14.24 -4.38 -12.90
C LEU A 181 -13.25 -5.22 -13.69
N ARG A 182 -13.15 -6.53 -13.39
CA ARG A 182 -12.17 -7.46 -13.96
C ARG A 182 -10.75 -6.90 -13.91
N VAL A 183 -10.35 -6.41 -12.73
CA VAL A 183 -9.03 -5.82 -12.51
C VAL A 183 -7.91 -6.80 -12.88
N PRO A 184 -6.84 -6.38 -13.57
CA PRO A 184 -5.78 -7.30 -14.03
C PRO A 184 -5.08 -8.05 -12.90
N LEU A 185 -4.91 -7.39 -11.75
CA LEU A 185 -4.25 -7.87 -10.55
C LEU A 185 -5.06 -7.38 -9.33
N TYR A 186 -5.19 -8.23 -8.32
CA TYR A 186 -5.60 -7.80 -6.98
C TYR A 186 -4.68 -8.41 -5.91
N ILE A 187 -4.56 -7.71 -4.79
CA ILE A 187 -3.86 -8.16 -3.59
C ILE A 187 -4.77 -7.84 -2.41
N LEU A 188 -5.22 -8.85 -1.68
CA LEU A 188 -5.98 -8.68 -0.43
C LEU A 188 -5.07 -9.06 0.73
N GLU A 189 -4.84 -8.15 1.65
CA GLU A 189 -4.03 -8.37 2.85
C GLU A 189 -4.95 -8.56 4.06
N ASN A 190 -4.58 -9.46 4.96
CA ASN A 190 -5.29 -9.66 6.23
C ASN A 190 -4.37 -10.23 7.31
N VAL A 191 -4.81 -10.12 8.56
CA VAL A 191 -4.16 -10.74 9.72
C VAL A 191 -4.30 -12.27 9.69
N MET A 192 -3.43 -12.97 10.43
CA MET A 192 -3.38 -14.43 10.44
C MET A 192 -4.65 -15.14 10.93
N GLY A 193 -5.52 -14.45 11.67
CA GLY A 193 -6.81 -15.00 12.13
C GLY A 193 -7.70 -15.48 10.99
N ILE A 194 -7.58 -14.89 9.79
CA ILE A 194 -8.34 -15.27 8.58
C ILE A 194 -8.12 -16.74 8.16
N LYS A 195 -7.07 -17.41 8.68
CA LYS A 195 -6.83 -18.84 8.44
C LYS A 195 -8.00 -19.72 8.83
N GLN A 196 -8.77 -19.32 9.85
CA GLN A 196 -9.90 -20.10 10.35
C GLN A 196 -11.02 -20.22 9.30
N CYS A 197 -11.21 -19.19 8.49
CA CYS A 197 -12.21 -19.16 7.40
C CYS A 197 -11.56 -19.31 6.01
N LEU A 198 -10.35 -19.88 5.91
CA LEU A 198 -9.61 -19.97 4.65
C LEU A 198 -10.38 -20.75 3.56
N GLY A 199 -11.14 -21.77 3.96
CA GLY A 199 -11.98 -22.55 3.05
C GLY A 199 -13.05 -21.70 2.38
N GLU A 200 -13.73 -20.86 3.17
CA GLU A 200 -14.77 -19.95 2.68
C GLU A 200 -14.18 -18.83 1.83
N VAL A 201 -13.06 -18.23 2.25
CA VAL A 201 -12.36 -17.22 1.43
C VAL A 201 -11.97 -17.80 0.08
N LYS A 202 -11.41 -19.01 0.04
CA LYS A 202 -11.09 -19.70 -1.23
C LYS A 202 -12.33 -19.97 -2.07
N ALA A 203 -13.43 -20.39 -1.45
CA ALA A 203 -14.69 -20.63 -2.14
C ALA A 203 -15.22 -19.34 -2.79
N GLU A 204 -15.19 -18.21 -2.08
CA GLU A 204 -15.59 -16.90 -2.62
C GLU A 204 -14.67 -16.42 -3.74
N LEU A 205 -13.34 -16.48 -3.55
CA LEU A 205 -12.39 -16.07 -4.59
C LEU A 205 -12.51 -16.93 -5.85
N SER A 206 -12.84 -18.23 -5.71
CA SER A 206 -13.06 -19.12 -6.86
C SER A 206 -14.23 -18.72 -7.75
N LYS A 207 -15.16 -17.89 -7.25
CA LYS A 207 -16.27 -17.33 -8.04
C LYS A 207 -15.77 -16.30 -9.06
N LEU A 208 -14.56 -15.74 -8.87
CA LEU A 208 -13.91 -14.83 -9.80
C LEU A 208 -13.38 -15.59 -11.03
N LYS A 209 -14.30 -15.96 -11.92
CA LYS A 209 -13.97 -16.66 -13.17
C LYS A 209 -12.97 -15.85 -13.99
N GLY A 210 -11.97 -16.54 -14.52
CA GLY A 210 -10.94 -15.90 -15.33
C GLY A 210 -9.71 -15.46 -14.53
N TYR A 211 -9.68 -15.71 -13.23
CA TYR A 211 -8.48 -15.51 -12.42
C TYR A 211 -7.70 -16.82 -12.20
N VAL A 212 -6.43 -16.65 -11.83
CA VAL A 212 -5.62 -17.63 -11.12
C VAL A 212 -5.24 -17.03 -9.77
N HIS A 213 -5.24 -17.85 -8.73
CA HIS A 213 -5.11 -17.41 -7.35
C HIS A 213 -3.86 -17.99 -6.69
N GLY A 214 -3.27 -17.22 -5.77
CA GLY A 214 -2.18 -17.64 -4.92
C GLY A 214 -2.30 -17.02 -3.54
N ILE A 215 -1.72 -17.67 -2.55
CA ILE A 215 -1.76 -17.25 -1.15
C ILE A 215 -0.33 -17.16 -0.63
N LEU A 216 0.01 -16.04 0.00
CA LEU A 216 1.30 -15.85 0.65
C LEU A 216 1.14 -15.58 2.13
N GLU A 217 2.04 -16.16 2.92
CA GLU A 217 2.22 -15.81 4.32
C GLU A 217 3.57 -15.14 4.46
N ILE A 218 3.56 -13.89 4.90
CA ILE A 218 4.77 -13.09 5.06
C ILE A 218 4.82 -12.62 6.50
N ASP A 219 5.87 -13.01 7.20
CA ASP A 219 6.30 -12.32 8.42
C ASP A 219 7.33 -11.26 8.02
N SER A 220 7.03 -10.00 8.30
CA SER A 220 7.91 -8.86 8.06
C SER A 220 9.32 -9.10 8.61
N LYS A 221 9.44 -9.74 9.78
CA LYS A 221 10.75 -10.06 10.37
C LYS A 221 11.57 -11.03 9.51
N ALA A 222 10.90 -11.96 8.83
CA ALA A 222 11.56 -12.91 7.94
C ALA A 222 12.08 -12.27 6.63
N ILE A 223 11.65 -11.03 6.34
CA ILE A 223 12.08 -10.25 5.17
C ILE A 223 12.87 -8.99 5.58
N GLY A 224 13.48 -8.98 6.76
CA GLY A 224 14.42 -7.95 7.18
C GLY A 224 13.84 -6.80 7.99
N ASP A 225 12.55 -6.86 8.37
CA ASP A 225 11.99 -5.92 9.35
C ASP A 225 12.48 -6.26 10.78
N VAL A 226 12.49 -5.27 11.66
CA VAL A 226 12.85 -5.44 13.08
C VAL A 226 11.69 -6.03 13.90
N VAL A 227 10.45 -5.82 13.45
CA VAL A 227 9.25 -6.31 14.13
C VAL A 227 8.64 -7.50 13.38
N SER A 228 8.21 -8.53 14.13
CA SER A 228 7.41 -9.62 13.57
C SER A 228 5.96 -9.19 13.45
N ARG A 229 5.43 -9.23 12.23
CA ARG A 229 4.03 -8.95 11.89
C ARG A 229 3.60 -9.89 10.78
N PRO A 230 3.22 -11.13 11.12
CA PRO A 230 2.76 -12.09 10.13
C PRO A 230 1.42 -11.63 9.54
N ARG A 231 1.35 -11.61 8.21
CA ARG A 231 0.18 -11.28 7.40
C ARG A 231 -0.05 -12.32 6.31
N MET A 232 -1.32 -12.51 5.96
CA MET A 232 -1.75 -13.35 4.87
C MET A 232 -2.16 -12.47 3.68
N TYR A 233 -1.67 -12.82 2.49
CA TYR A 233 -1.94 -12.12 1.25
C TYR A 233 -2.63 -13.06 0.28
N PHE A 234 -3.77 -12.66 -0.24
CA PHE A 234 -4.47 -13.33 -1.34
C PHE A 234 -4.21 -12.56 -2.62
N ILE A 235 -3.55 -13.20 -3.58
CA ILE A 235 -3.13 -12.59 -4.83
C ILE A 235 -3.91 -13.24 -5.96
N GLY A 236 -4.50 -12.42 -6.83
CA GLY A 236 -5.18 -12.90 -8.03
C GLY A 236 -4.72 -12.18 -9.28
N LEU A 237 -4.47 -12.95 -10.33
CA LEU A 237 -4.12 -12.44 -11.66
C LEU A 237 -5.20 -12.84 -12.66
N HIS A 238 -5.69 -11.88 -13.43
CA HIS A 238 -6.62 -12.17 -14.52
C HIS A 238 -5.87 -12.85 -15.67
N ARG A 239 -6.43 -13.92 -16.22
CA ARG A 239 -5.80 -14.79 -17.24
C ARG A 239 -5.42 -14.07 -18.55
N THR A 240 -5.98 -12.88 -18.80
CA THR A 240 -5.62 -12.08 -19.98
C THR A 240 -4.29 -11.34 -19.81
N VAL A 241 -3.79 -11.19 -18.58
CA VAL A 241 -2.52 -10.51 -18.28
C VAL A 241 -1.50 -11.42 -17.60
N THR A 242 -1.88 -12.66 -17.27
CA THR A 242 -0.95 -13.65 -16.72
C THR A 242 0.17 -13.94 -17.70
N ALA A 243 1.40 -14.02 -17.20
CA ALA A 243 2.53 -14.48 -17.98
C ALA A 243 2.25 -15.87 -18.57
N PRO A 244 2.77 -16.21 -19.77
CA PRO A 244 2.47 -17.48 -20.45
C PRO A 244 2.72 -18.75 -19.61
N GLY A 245 3.60 -18.68 -18.60
CA GLY A 245 3.90 -19.79 -17.68
C GLY A 245 2.93 -19.98 -16.51
N ILE A 246 2.01 -19.05 -16.27
CA ILE A 246 1.08 -19.06 -15.13
C ILE A 246 -0.32 -19.42 -15.63
N THR A 247 -0.58 -20.72 -15.78
CA THR A 247 -1.85 -21.24 -16.34
C THR A 247 -2.83 -21.76 -15.28
N SER A 248 -2.36 -21.96 -14.05
CA SER A 248 -3.13 -22.50 -12.93
C SER A 248 -2.70 -21.90 -11.60
N ASP A 249 -3.56 -22.03 -10.59
CA ASP A 249 -3.31 -21.60 -9.21
C ASP A 249 -2.03 -22.23 -8.65
N ALA A 250 -1.79 -23.51 -8.93
CA ALA A 250 -0.56 -24.19 -8.51
C ALA A 250 0.71 -23.57 -9.14
N LYS A 251 0.64 -23.12 -10.40
CA LYS A 251 1.77 -22.45 -11.07
C LYS A 251 2.01 -21.06 -10.50
N LEU A 252 0.93 -20.32 -10.21
CA LEU A 252 1.04 -19.03 -9.52
C LEU A 252 1.64 -19.21 -8.13
N GLN A 253 1.11 -20.15 -7.35
CA GLN A 253 1.60 -20.46 -6.01
C GLN A 253 3.10 -20.78 -6.02
N ASN A 254 3.55 -21.68 -6.91
CA ASN A 254 4.97 -22.00 -7.05
C ASN A 254 5.82 -20.77 -7.39
N ALA A 255 5.32 -19.86 -8.24
CA ALA A 255 6.02 -18.62 -8.57
C ALA A 255 6.13 -17.69 -7.36
N LEU A 256 5.04 -17.54 -6.59
CA LEU A 256 5.00 -16.75 -5.37
C LEU A 256 5.95 -17.31 -4.30
N ASP A 257 5.95 -18.63 -4.08
CA ASP A 257 6.85 -19.30 -3.15
C ASP A 257 8.33 -19.07 -3.55
N CYS A 258 8.64 -19.16 -4.86
CA CYS A 258 9.97 -18.86 -5.37
C CYS A 258 10.38 -17.39 -5.15
N ILE A 259 9.45 -16.45 -5.33
CA ILE A 259 9.70 -15.02 -5.07
C ILE A 259 9.98 -14.81 -3.59
N LEU A 260 9.14 -15.36 -2.71
CA LEU A 260 9.29 -15.22 -1.27
C LEU A 260 10.59 -15.85 -0.75
N ALA A 261 10.97 -17.03 -1.28
CA ALA A 261 12.23 -17.67 -0.93
C ALA A 261 13.44 -16.81 -1.35
N LYS A 262 13.39 -16.19 -2.53
CA LYS A 262 14.43 -15.25 -2.97
C LYS A 262 14.49 -14.00 -2.11
N ALA A 263 13.33 -13.43 -1.75
CA ALA A 263 13.27 -12.29 -0.84
C ALA A 263 13.94 -12.62 0.49
N LYS A 264 13.53 -13.71 1.16
CA LYS A 264 14.12 -14.18 2.42
C LYS A 264 15.64 -14.39 2.34
N LYS A 265 16.14 -14.89 1.20
CA LYS A 265 17.58 -15.12 1.00
C LYS A 265 18.36 -13.81 0.81
N ASN A 266 17.76 -12.82 0.18
CA ASN A 266 18.41 -11.56 -0.18
C ASN A 266 18.27 -10.48 0.92
N CYS A 267 17.39 -10.69 1.89
CA CYS A 267 17.27 -9.79 3.04
C CYS A 267 18.52 -9.89 3.91
N THR A 268 19.21 -8.76 4.08
CA THR A 268 20.21 -8.61 5.13
C THR A 268 19.55 -8.85 6.49
N PRO A 269 20.24 -9.47 7.45
CA PRO A 269 19.71 -9.60 8.80
C PRO A 269 19.32 -8.21 9.33
N PRO A 270 18.17 -8.10 10.02
CA PRO A 270 17.69 -6.82 10.51
C PRO A 270 18.77 -6.19 11.39
N THR A 271 19.12 -4.93 11.09
CA THR A 271 19.93 -4.11 11.99
C THR A 271 19.20 -4.08 13.34
N PRO A 272 19.84 -4.50 14.45
CA PRO A 272 19.20 -4.45 15.74
C PRO A 272 18.65 -3.05 16.00
N TRP A 273 17.40 -2.97 16.49
CA TRP A 273 16.73 -1.68 16.67
C TRP A 273 17.53 -0.71 17.57
N HIS A 274 18.33 -1.23 18.50
CA HIS A 274 19.19 -0.43 19.36
C HIS A 274 20.38 0.21 18.63
N GLU A 275 20.76 -0.30 17.46
CA GLU A 275 21.75 0.33 16.57
C GLU A 275 21.10 1.39 15.65
N LEU A 276 19.77 1.36 15.51
CA LEU A 276 18.98 2.38 14.79
C LEU A 276 18.52 3.51 15.71
N LEU A 277 18.54 3.30 17.02
CA LEU A 277 18.55 4.39 17.97
C LEU A 277 19.88 5.11 17.76
N LEU A 278 19.83 6.19 16.97
CA LEU A 278 20.92 7.15 16.88
C LEU A 278 21.43 7.38 18.30
N ASP A 279 22.73 7.22 18.53
CA ASP A 279 23.38 7.63 19.77
C ASP A 279 22.82 9.01 20.11
N ASP A 280 22.06 9.05 21.22
CA ASP A 280 21.34 10.22 21.70
C ASP A 280 22.28 11.42 21.52
N PRO A 281 21.95 12.39 20.64
CA PRO A 281 22.92 13.37 20.16
C PRO A 281 23.57 13.99 21.38
N VAL A 282 24.87 13.69 21.54
CA VAL A 282 25.78 14.07 22.62
C VAL A 282 25.11 15.06 23.53
N GLN A 283 24.66 14.59 24.72
CA GLN A 283 24.09 15.43 25.79
C GLN A 283 24.69 16.83 25.69
N GLU A 284 23.92 17.77 25.15
CA GLU A 284 24.42 19.11 24.91
C GLU A 284 25.08 19.58 26.19
N ALA A 285 26.39 19.86 26.13
CA ALA A 285 27.15 20.30 27.28
C ALA A 285 26.34 21.38 28.00
N PRO A 286 26.14 21.28 29.33
CA PRO A 286 25.15 22.06 30.04
C PRO A 286 25.22 23.51 29.62
N ILE A 287 24.18 23.99 28.94
CA ILE A 287 24.05 25.38 28.53
C ILE A 287 24.26 26.20 29.79
N LYS A 288 25.44 26.82 29.92
CA LYS A 288 25.74 27.74 31.01
C LYS A 288 24.70 28.83 30.92
N ARG A 289 23.68 28.76 31.78
CA ARG A 289 22.66 29.79 31.94
C ARG A 289 23.39 31.12 32.10
N ARG A 290 23.44 31.91 31.03
CA ARG A 290 23.88 33.30 31.09
C ARG A 290 22.95 33.95 32.11
N LYS A 291 23.52 34.43 33.22
CA LYS A 291 22.80 35.23 34.22
C LYS A 291 22.05 36.32 33.46
N ARG A 292 20.72 36.28 33.49
CA ARG A 292 19.87 37.39 33.06
C ARG A 292 20.33 38.61 33.87
N THR A 293 21.04 39.52 33.23
CA THR A 293 21.25 40.86 33.77
C THR A 293 19.90 41.55 33.78
N ASN A 294 19.53 42.08 34.95
CA ASN A 294 18.34 42.89 35.20
C ASN A 294 18.21 44.01 34.16
N PHE A 295 17.41 43.79 33.13
CA PHE A 295 16.97 44.82 32.20
C PHE A 295 15.61 44.39 31.65
N ASP A 296 14.57 44.50 32.48
CA ASP A 296 13.23 44.94 32.06
C ASP A 296 12.28 44.93 33.27
N LEU A 297 12.28 46.05 33.99
CA LEU A 297 11.22 46.45 34.91
C LEU A 297 10.92 47.92 34.65
N ARG A 298 10.46 48.26 33.44
CA ARG A 298 9.90 49.57 33.12
C ARG A 298 8.88 49.51 32.00
N TYR A 299 7.76 48.79 32.17
CA TYR A 299 6.50 49.12 31.46
C TYR A 299 5.30 48.51 32.19
N GLU A 300 5.12 48.85 33.47
CA GLU A 300 3.82 48.74 34.15
C GLU A 300 3.53 50.07 34.86
N LYS A 301 3.19 51.10 34.08
CA LYS A 301 2.55 52.31 34.59
C LYS A 301 1.93 53.14 33.48
N LEU A 302 0.97 52.55 32.77
CA LEU A 302 -0.06 53.33 32.08
C LEU A 302 -1.41 52.71 32.40
N GLY A 303 -2.02 53.24 33.45
CA GLY A 303 -3.42 53.01 33.75
C GLY A 303 -4.30 53.61 32.67
N LEU A 304 -5.28 52.84 32.22
CA LEU A 304 -6.47 53.35 31.59
C LEU A 304 -7.63 53.00 32.53
N ALA A 305 -8.13 54.05 33.16
CA ALA A 305 -9.43 54.08 33.80
C ALA A 305 -10.50 54.08 32.71
N SER A 306 -11.59 53.36 32.94
CA SER A 306 -12.83 53.47 32.18
C SER A 306 -14.00 53.37 33.15
N ASP A 307 -14.56 54.55 33.44
CA ASP A 307 -15.99 54.77 33.61
C ASP A 307 -16.55 55.21 32.25
#